data_AF-A0AB34JS42-F1
#
_entry.id   AF-A0AB34JS42-F1
#
_cell.length_a   1.000
_cell.length_b   1.000
_cell.length_c   1.000
_cell.angle_alpha   90.00
_cell.angle_beta   90.00
_cell.angle_gamma   90.00
#
_symmetry.space_group_name_H-M   'P 1'
#
loop_
_entity.id
_entity.type
_entity.pdbx_description
1 polymer ?
#
loop_
_entity_poly.entity_id
_entity_poly.type
_entity_poly.pdbx_seq_one_letter_code
_entity_poly.pdbx_strand_id
1 'polypeptide(L)'
;MGLDGGTICTRTDLLRGASWRLANHDGGAHRSTRGGQLSDPRAALSSVAGRETPASRQQSAVDAFDTCALSGVRLPARPAEGAVVACALGRLYLRDRVVEFLARSGQFAAEAGDVGTLAAAFSHLQRLRDVFPVVLEPNPERARSSMSASEAGGGSQFVPGPWLCPVDRAVETNGQHPFVALRPCGHVMREQVARECARAVKEAPHGRVGASDGVSTIEGARWGCPVCSMPVEVTVRLFPPAAEAEAVRKSLKKQRDEKAARQQKKQKRKLEDGDDGVEEGP
;
A
#
# COMPACT_ATOMS: atom_id res chain seq x y z
N MET A 1 32.38 24.72 56.54
CA MET A 1 32.37 23.25 56.34
C MET A 1 30.98 22.84 55.84
N GLY A 2 30.63 23.22 54.61
CA GLY A 2 29.39 22.79 53.97
C GLY A 2 29.76 21.75 52.91
N LEU A 3 29.61 20.46 53.24
CA LEU A 3 29.83 19.40 52.27
C LEU A 3 28.51 19.18 51.53
N ASP A 4 28.53 19.51 50.25
CA ASP A 4 27.51 19.19 49.27
C ASP A 4 27.29 17.68 49.24
N GLY A 5 26.21 17.24 49.90
CA GLY A 5 25.76 15.85 49.90
C GLY A 5 25.16 15.49 48.54
N GLY A 6 26.02 15.33 47.53
CA GLY A 6 25.67 14.75 46.25
C GLY A 6 25.04 13.39 46.48
N THR A 7 23.72 13.31 46.27
CA THR A 7 22.97 12.07 46.41
C THR A 7 23.46 11.11 45.34
N ILE A 8 24.30 10.16 45.72
CA ILE A 8 24.79 9.12 44.81
C ILE A 8 23.55 8.37 44.33
N CYS A 9 23.23 8.48 43.03
CA CYS A 9 22.12 7.77 42.42
C CYS A 9 22.25 6.29 42.77
N THR A 10 21.30 5.78 43.56
CA THR A 10 21.36 4.38 43.97
C THR A 10 21.10 3.50 42.76
N ARG A 11 21.58 2.26 42.81
CA ARG A 11 21.28 1.26 41.76
C ARG A 11 19.77 1.15 41.49
N THR A 12 18.96 1.38 42.52
CA THR A 12 17.50 1.43 42.46
C THR A 12 16.98 2.62 41.65
N ASP A 13 17.63 3.78 41.72
CA ASP A 13 17.26 4.97 40.95
C ASP A 13 17.62 4.82 39.47
N LEU A 14 18.76 4.19 39.17
CA LEU A 14 19.15 3.83 37.80
C LEU A 14 18.16 2.81 37.20
N LEU A 15 17.74 1.82 37.98
CA LEU A 15 16.74 0.83 37.54
C LEU A 15 15.36 1.46 37.33
N ARG A 16 14.94 2.42 38.17
CA ARG A 16 13.71 3.20 37.97
C ARG A 16 13.78 4.12 36.75
N GLY A 17 14.93 4.74 36.50
CA GLY A 17 15.14 5.56 35.30
C GLY A 17 15.09 4.74 34.01
N ALA A 18 15.67 3.53 34.03
CA ALA A 18 15.61 2.61 32.90
C ALA A 18 14.20 2.07 32.65
N SER A 19 13.44 1.76 33.72
CA SER A 19 12.05 1.29 33.58
C SER A 19 11.11 2.40 33.11
N TRP A 20 11.34 3.66 33.50
CA TRP A 20 10.58 4.80 32.99
C TRP A 20 10.81 5.03 31.48
N ARG A 21 12.05 4.88 31.00
CA ARG A 21 12.36 4.98 29.56
C ARG A 21 11.74 3.84 28.75
N LEU A 22 11.79 2.59 29.23
CA LEU A 22 11.10 1.47 28.58
C LEU A 22 9.58 1.69 28.54
N ALA A 23 8.97 2.13 29.65
CA ALA A 23 7.53 2.35 29.71
C ALA A 23 7.02 3.43 28.74
N ASN A 24 7.85 4.42 28.41
CA ASN A 24 7.53 5.47 27.44
C ASN A 24 7.89 5.10 26.00
N HIS A 25 8.82 4.17 25.77
CA HIS A 25 9.18 3.71 24.43
C HIS A 25 8.02 2.97 23.75
N ASP A 26 7.24 2.22 24.52
CA ASP A 26 6.11 1.42 24.02
C ASP A 26 4.76 2.18 24.11
N GLY A 27 4.79 3.52 24.15
CA GLY A 27 3.58 4.34 24.10
C GLY A 27 2.60 4.15 25.27
N GLY A 28 3.06 3.60 26.40
CA GLY A 28 2.21 3.33 27.57
C GLY A 28 1.34 2.07 27.48
N ALA A 29 1.65 1.13 26.57
CA ALA A 29 0.89 -0.12 26.38
C ALA A 29 0.82 -1.03 27.62
N HIS A 30 1.70 -0.83 28.60
CA HIS A 30 1.73 -1.58 29.86
C HIS A 30 1.52 -0.68 31.08
N ARG A 31 0.42 0.09 31.11
CA ARG A 31 -0.09 0.57 32.40
C ARG A 31 -0.62 -0.62 33.20
N SER A 32 0.11 -0.95 34.26
CA SER A 32 -0.25 -1.93 35.29
C SER A 32 -1.73 -1.86 35.68
N THR A 33 -2.40 -3.00 35.70
CA THR A 33 -3.81 -3.20 36.07
C THR A 33 -4.09 -3.09 37.58
N ARG A 34 -3.19 -2.51 38.36
CA ARG A 34 -3.45 -2.24 39.80
C ARG A 34 -4.03 -0.84 40.00
N GLY A 35 -5.36 -0.77 39.92
CA GLY A 35 -6.18 0.23 40.60
C GLY A 35 -6.88 1.25 39.69
N GLY A 36 -8.17 1.05 39.43
CA GLY A 36 -9.08 2.08 38.93
C GLY A 36 -10.15 1.55 37.96
N GLN A 37 -11.40 1.52 38.43
CA GLN A 37 -12.66 1.11 37.79
C GLN A 37 -12.67 0.80 36.27
N LEU A 38 -12.97 -0.46 35.93
CA LEU A 38 -13.53 -0.84 34.62
C LEU A 38 -15.05 -0.60 34.64
N SER A 39 -15.50 0.59 34.24
CA SER A 39 -16.92 0.84 34.01
C SER A 39 -17.34 0.73 32.54
N ASP A 40 -16.40 0.60 31.60
CA ASP A 40 -16.75 0.59 30.17
C ASP A 40 -15.88 -0.37 29.33
N PRO A 41 -16.41 -1.53 28.90
CA PRO A 41 -15.69 -2.44 27.99
C PRO A 41 -15.49 -1.85 26.59
N ARG A 42 -16.18 -0.75 26.24
CA ARG A 42 -15.97 0.00 24.99
C ARG A 42 -14.73 0.91 25.01
N ALA A 43 -14.30 1.38 26.18
CA ALA A 43 -13.14 2.25 26.30
C ALA A 43 -11.81 1.48 26.18
N ALA A 44 -11.77 0.24 26.69
CA ALA A 44 -10.58 -0.61 26.66
C ALA A 44 -10.20 -1.09 25.24
N LEU A 45 -11.17 -1.26 24.34
CA LEU A 45 -10.92 -1.63 22.94
C LEU A 45 -10.38 -0.48 22.09
N SER A 46 -10.62 0.78 22.50
CA SER A 46 -10.14 1.96 21.79
C SER A 46 -8.69 2.32 22.16
N SER A 47 -8.22 1.92 23.35
CA SER A 47 -6.85 2.17 23.81
C SER A 47 -5.83 1.10 23.41
N VAL A 48 -6.27 -0.10 23.00
CA VAL A 48 -5.40 -1.11 22.34
C VAL A 48 -5.19 -0.86 20.85
N ALA A 49 -5.94 0.07 20.26
CA ALA A 49 -5.56 0.67 18.98
C ALA A 49 -4.43 1.67 19.24
N GLY A 50 -3.22 1.15 19.45
CA GLY A 50 -2.01 1.95 19.56
C GLY A 50 -1.97 2.93 18.41
N ARG A 51 -2.06 4.23 18.73
CA ARG A 51 -1.96 5.30 17.75
C ARG A 51 -0.57 5.23 17.16
N GLU A 52 -0.47 4.70 15.94
CA GLU A 52 0.80 4.59 15.21
C GLU A 52 1.51 5.94 15.24
N THR A 53 2.76 5.95 15.71
CA THR A 53 3.56 7.16 15.71
C THR A 53 3.91 7.53 14.27
N PRO A 54 4.18 8.80 13.96
CA PRO A 54 4.59 9.18 12.60
C PRO A 54 5.83 8.40 12.12
N ALA A 55 6.74 8.03 13.02
CA ALA A 55 7.89 7.19 12.73
C ALA A 55 7.51 5.74 12.38
N SER A 56 6.58 5.12 13.12
CA SER A 56 6.11 3.76 12.79
C SER A 56 5.36 3.71 11.46
N ARG A 57 4.64 4.79 11.11
CA ARG A 57 3.97 4.94 9.81
C ARG A 57 4.94 5.14 8.66
N GLN A 58 6.04 5.87 8.88
CA GLN A 58 7.09 6.03 7.87
C GLN A 58 7.80 4.70 7.62
N GLN A 59 8.12 3.97 8.70
CA GLN A 59 8.76 2.65 8.60
C GLN A 59 7.86 1.64 7.86
N SER A 60 6.56 1.59 8.17
CA SER A 60 5.65 0.68 7.49
C SER A 60 5.49 0.99 6.00
N ALA A 61 5.59 2.27 5.60
CA ALA A 61 5.61 2.65 4.20
C ALA A 61 6.91 2.19 3.51
N VAL A 62 8.07 2.37 4.15
CA VAL A 62 9.37 1.88 3.62
C VAL A 62 9.34 0.36 3.43
N ASP A 63 8.86 -0.36 4.44
CA ASP A 63 8.75 -1.82 4.40
C ASP A 63 7.80 -2.29 3.30
N ALA A 64 6.71 -1.55 3.07
CA ALA A 64 5.74 -1.87 2.02
C ALA A 64 6.30 -1.61 0.60
N PHE A 65 7.19 -0.64 0.43
CA PHE A 65 7.93 -0.44 -0.82
C PHE A 65 9.05 -1.46 -1.05
N ASP A 66 9.45 -2.17 -0.01
CA ASP A 66 10.55 -3.13 -0.07
C ASP A 66 10.09 -4.58 -0.15
N THR A 67 8.83 -4.86 0.19
CA THR A 67 8.30 -6.23 0.26
C THR A 67 7.07 -6.42 -0.62
N CYS A 68 6.93 -7.62 -1.17
CA CYS A 68 5.74 -8.05 -1.89
C CYS A 68 4.59 -8.18 -0.89
N ALA A 69 3.49 -7.46 -1.11
CA ALA A 69 2.36 -7.47 -0.18
C ALA A 69 1.65 -8.83 -0.08
N LEU A 70 1.83 -9.71 -1.08
CA LEU A 70 1.20 -11.03 -1.11
C LEU A 70 2.07 -12.11 -0.44
N SER A 71 3.37 -12.14 -0.71
CA SER A 71 4.28 -13.19 -0.22
C SER A 71 5.22 -12.75 0.91
N GLY A 72 5.30 -11.47 1.23
CA GLY A 72 6.27 -10.92 2.20
C GLY A 72 7.73 -10.93 1.72
N VAL A 73 8.01 -11.50 0.54
CA VAL A 73 9.35 -11.59 -0.04
C VAL A 73 9.83 -10.19 -0.45
N ARG A 74 11.11 -9.89 -0.23
CA ARG A 74 11.73 -8.61 -0.63
C ARG A 74 11.68 -8.44 -2.15
N LEU A 75 11.38 -7.22 -2.60
CA LEU A 75 11.42 -6.87 -4.02
C LEU A 75 12.89 -6.78 -4.49
N PRO A 76 13.20 -7.21 -5.72
CA PRO A 76 14.56 -7.14 -6.24
C PRO A 76 14.99 -5.68 -6.37
N ALA A 77 16.19 -5.34 -5.88
CA ALA A 77 16.71 -3.96 -5.92
C ALA A 77 16.82 -3.37 -7.34
N ARG A 78 16.96 -4.22 -8.36
CA ARG A 78 16.86 -3.86 -9.78
C ARG A 78 15.82 -4.78 -10.44
N PRO A 79 14.56 -4.37 -10.51
CA PRO A 79 13.51 -5.18 -11.10
C PRO A 79 13.66 -5.17 -12.61
N ALA A 80 13.53 -6.34 -13.24
CA ALA A 80 13.34 -6.39 -14.69
C ALA A 80 12.02 -5.69 -15.08
N GLU A 81 11.92 -5.24 -16.32
CA GLU A 81 10.72 -4.57 -16.82
C GLU A 81 9.47 -5.44 -16.63
N GLY A 82 8.50 -4.93 -15.87
CA GLY A 82 7.25 -5.64 -15.58
C GLY A 82 7.36 -6.79 -14.58
N ALA A 83 8.49 -6.96 -13.88
CA ALA A 83 8.61 -7.92 -12.78
C ALA A 83 7.80 -7.50 -11.55
N VAL A 84 7.74 -6.20 -11.27
CA VAL A 84 6.93 -5.63 -10.18
C VAL A 84 5.63 -5.09 -10.75
N VAL A 85 4.53 -5.41 -10.08
CA VAL A 85 3.18 -5.01 -10.47
C VAL A 85 2.48 -4.33 -9.29
N ALA A 86 1.60 -3.37 -9.59
CA ALA A 86 0.74 -2.73 -8.59
C ALA A 86 -0.73 -3.08 -8.84
N CYS A 87 -1.52 -3.11 -7.77
CA CYS A 87 -2.98 -3.19 -7.88
C CYS A 87 -3.65 -1.82 -7.78
N ALA A 88 -4.94 -1.75 -8.10
CA ALA A 88 -5.74 -0.52 -7.96
C ALA A 88 -5.84 0.03 -6.52
N LEU A 89 -5.48 -0.76 -5.50
CA LEU A 89 -5.41 -0.30 -4.11
C LEU A 89 -4.04 0.30 -3.74
N GLY A 90 -3.08 0.32 -4.68
CA GLY A 90 -1.76 0.88 -4.44
C GLY A 90 -0.79 -0.03 -3.68
N ARG A 91 -1.02 -1.34 -3.68
CA ARG A 91 -0.06 -2.33 -3.14
C ARG A 91 0.82 -2.87 -4.26
N LEU A 92 2.08 -3.16 -3.92
CA LEU A 92 3.08 -3.74 -4.82
C LEU A 92 3.20 -5.26 -4.65
N TYR A 93 3.44 -5.95 -5.76
CA TYR A 93 3.55 -7.39 -5.83
C TYR A 93 4.63 -7.80 -6.84
N LEU A 94 5.16 -9.00 -6.67
CA LEU A 94 5.92 -9.68 -7.71
C LEU A 94 4.95 -10.35 -8.68
N ARG A 95 5.17 -10.16 -9.98
CA ARG A 95 4.32 -10.73 -11.03
C ARG A 95 4.17 -12.24 -10.90
N ASP A 96 5.27 -12.94 -10.66
CA ASP A 96 5.28 -14.41 -10.56
C ASP A 96 4.42 -14.89 -9.40
N ARG A 97 4.51 -14.22 -8.24
CA ARG A 97 3.70 -14.52 -7.06
C ARG A 97 2.21 -14.27 -7.28
N VAL A 98 1.85 -13.23 -8.05
CA VAL A 98 0.45 -12.99 -8.43
C VAL A 98 -0.06 -14.09 -9.36
N VAL A 99 0.77 -14.55 -10.31
CA VAL A 99 0.41 -15.64 -11.22
C VAL A 99 0.20 -16.95 -10.43
N GLU A 100 1.11 -17.29 -9.51
CA GLU A 100 0.98 -18.45 -8.63
C GLU A 100 -0.31 -18.40 -7.79
N PHE A 101 -0.63 -17.23 -7.24
CA PHE A 101 -1.86 -17.03 -6.45
C PHE A 101 -3.13 -17.21 -7.28
N LEU A 102 -3.17 -16.65 -8.49
CA LEU A 102 -4.31 -16.78 -9.40
C LEU A 102 -4.45 -18.19 -9.97
N ALA A 103 -3.34 -18.89 -10.17
CA ALA A 103 -3.33 -20.28 -10.60
C ALA A 103 -3.84 -21.25 -9.51
N ARG A 104 -4.01 -20.78 -8.27
CA ARG A 104 -4.36 -21.60 -7.09
C ARG A 104 -3.44 -22.81 -6.91
N SER A 105 -2.20 -22.70 -7.39
CA SER A 105 -1.18 -23.73 -7.17
C SER A 105 -0.86 -23.75 -5.67
N GLY A 106 -1.09 -24.89 -5.01
CA GLY A 106 -0.85 -25.07 -3.57
C GLY A 106 0.59 -24.80 -3.10
N GLN A 107 1.51 -24.54 -4.02
CA GLN A 107 2.87 -24.06 -3.74
C GLN A 107 2.87 -22.70 -3.02
N PHE A 108 1.93 -21.81 -3.34
CA PHE A 108 1.80 -20.52 -2.66
C PHE A 108 1.24 -20.67 -1.22
N ALA A 109 0.39 -21.68 -1.02
CA ALA A 109 -0.24 -21.97 0.28
C ALA A 109 0.77 -22.48 1.33
N ALA A 110 1.83 -23.15 0.89
CA ALA A 110 2.84 -23.71 1.79
C ALA A 110 3.67 -22.62 2.48
N GLU A 111 3.92 -21.49 1.81
CA GLU A 111 4.75 -20.39 2.33
C GLU A 111 3.94 -19.26 2.97
N ALA A 112 2.71 -19.01 2.51
CA ALA A 112 1.95 -17.80 2.86
C ALA A 112 0.85 -18.00 3.93
N GLY A 113 0.64 -19.23 4.42
CA GLY A 113 -0.36 -19.53 5.45
C GLY A 113 -1.73 -19.94 4.90
N ASP A 114 -2.79 -19.82 5.72
CA ASP A 114 -4.13 -20.29 5.36
C ASP A 114 -4.70 -19.54 4.14
N VAL A 115 -4.86 -20.28 3.04
CA VAL A 115 -5.34 -19.79 1.74
C VAL A 115 -6.67 -19.05 1.85
N GLY A 116 -7.53 -19.45 2.79
CA GLY A 116 -8.83 -18.79 3.02
C GLY A 116 -8.67 -17.36 3.50
N THR A 117 -7.73 -17.12 4.42
CA THR A 117 -7.46 -15.78 4.98
C THR A 117 -6.82 -14.85 3.95
N LEU A 118 -5.90 -15.38 3.13
CA LEU A 118 -5.28 -14.64 2.02
C LEU A 118 -6.31 -14.28 0.94
N ALA A 119 -7.19 -15.22 0.58
CA ALA A 119 -8.25 -14.95 -0.39
C ALA A 119 -9.21 -13.85 0.10
N ALA A 120 -9.49 -13.78 1.40
CA ALA A 120 -10.27 -12.69 1.97
C ALA A 120 -9.52 -11.35 1.93
N ALA A 121 -8.25 -11.34 2.35
CA ALA A 121 -7.40 -10.14 2.39
C ALA A 121 -7.09 -9.55 1.00
N PHE A 122 -7.00 -10.42 -0.01
CA PHE A 122 -6.67 -10.08 -1.41
C PHE A 122 -7.81 -10.37 -2.38
N SER A 123 -9.06 -10.30 -1.92
CA SER A 123 -10.27 -10.55 -2.74
C SER A 123 -10.40 -9.66 -3.98
N HIS A 124 -9.68 -8.53 -4.02
CA HIS A 124 -9.61 -7.64 -5.17
C HIS A 124 -8.77 -8.19 -6.34
N LEU A 125 -7.87 -9.16 -6.10
CA LEU A 125 -7.04 -9.82 -7.11
C LEU A 125 -7.74 -11.09 -7.60
N GLN A 126 -8.41 -11.03 -8.74
CA GLN A 126 -9.08 -12.20 -9.32
C GLN A 126 -8.58 -12.53 -10.73
N ARG A 127 -8.02 -11.55 -11.44
CA ARG A 127 -7.53 -11.70 -12.80
C ARG A 127 -6.22 -10.93 -12.94
N LEU A 128 -5.40 -11.33 -13.91
CA LEU A 128 -4.16 -10.60 -14.24
C LEU A 128 -4.41 -9.15 -14.70
N ARG A 129 -5.65 -8.81 -15.08
CA ARG A 129 -6.06 -7.43 -15.42
C ARG A 129 -6.24 -6.53 -14.20
N ASP A 130 -6.34 -7.10 -13.00
CA ASP A 130 -6.50 -6.34 -11.74
C ASP A 130 -5.16 -5.74 -11.26
N VAL A 131 -4.06 -6.16 -11.88
CA VAL A 131 -2.71 -5.63 -11.66
C VAL A 131 -2.17 -5.00 -12.94
N PHE A 132 -1.23 -4.07 -12.78
CA PHE A 132 -0.52 -3.43 -13.89
C PHE A 132 0.98 -3.36 -13.58
N PRO A 133 1.85 -3.50 -14.57
CA PRO A 133 3.29 -3.38 -14.37
C PRO A 133 3.65 -1.97 -13.93
N VAL A 134 4.61 -1.86 -13.00
CA VAL A 134 5.14 -0.59 -12.54
C VAL A 134 6.64 -0.48 -12.85
N VAL A 135 7.06 0.74 -13.14
CA VAL A 135 8.46 1.11 -13.36
C VAL A 135 8.93 1.88 -12.14
N LEU A 136 9.89 1.31 -11.44
CA LEU A 136 10.48 1.83 -10.22
C LEU A 136 11.94 2.16 -10.48
N GLU A 137 12.36 3.38 -10.15
CA GLU A 137 13.75 3.81 -10.28
C GLU A 137 14.54 3.37 -9.03
N PRO A 138 15.59 2.55 -9.15
CA PRO A 138 16.31 2.01 -8.00
C PRO A 138 17.13 3.08 -7.27
N ASN A 139 17.11 3.08 -5.94
CA ASN A 139 17.98 3.94 -5.14
C ASN A 139 19.39 3.31 -4.96
N PRO A 140 20.46 3.91 -5.50
CA PRO A 140 21.82 3.39 -5.32
C PRO A 140 22.30 3.42 -3.86
N GLU A 141 21.82 4.36 -3.03
CA GLU A 141 22.21 4.45 -1.62
C GLU A 141 21.66 3.29 -0.81
N ARG A 142 20.45 2.80 -1.14
CA ARG A 142 19.86 1.65 -0.45
C ARG A 142 20.66 0.37 -0.64
N ALA A 143 21.20 0.14 -1.84
CA ALA A 143 22.06 -1.01 -2.12
C ALA A 143 23.36 -0.99 -1.30
N ARG A 144 23.87 0.22 -1.00
CA ARG A 144 25.06 0.38 -0.13
C ARG A 144 24.72 0.11 1.34
N SER A 145 23.57 0.61 1.82
CA SER A 145 23.14 0.40 3.20
C SER A 145 22.80 -1.06 3.53
N SER A 146 22.33 -1.85 2.57
CA SER A 146 22.08 -3.29 2.80
C SER A 146 23.36 -4.10 3.02
N MET A 147 24.52 -3.63 2.54
CA MET A 147 25.81 -4.28 2.78
C MET A 147 26.42 -3.93 4.15
N SER A 148 26.03 -2.80 4.74
CA SER A 148 26.57 -2.31 6.03
C SER A 148 25.71 -2.68 7.25
N ALA A 149 24.53 -3.28 7.05
CA ALA A 149 23.60 -3.64 8.13
C ALA A 149 24.10 -4.80 9.03
N SER A 150 25.17 -5.47 8.65
CA SER A 150 25.77 -6.58 9.41
C SER A 150 26.60 -6.12 10.63
N GLU A 151 26.96 -4.83 10.72
CA GLU A 151 28.08 -4.37 11.58
C GLU A 151 27.76 -3.13 12.47
N ALA A 152 26.49 -2.79 12.73
CA ALA A 152 26.19 -1.61 13.57
C ALA A 152 24.97 -1.80 14.48
N GLY A 153 25.24 -2.08 15.76
CA GLY A 153 24.24 -2.06 16.81
C GLY A 153 23.73 -0.63 17.11
N GLY A 154 22.43 -0.52 17.35
CA GLY A 154 21.83 0.50 18.22
C GLY A 154 21.88 1.94 17.74
N GLY A 155 21.01 2.29 16.81
CA GLY A 155 20.66 3.69 16.54
C GLY A 155 19.58 3.77 15.48
N SER A 156 18.59 4.65 15.69
CA SER A 156 17.52 5.00 14.74
C SER A 156 18.10 5.60 13.46
N GLN A 157 18.81 4.79 12.67
CA GLN A 157 19.35 5.20 11.39
C GLN A 157 18.19 5.21 10.39
N PHE A 158 17.94 6.39 9.84
CA PHE A 158 16.99 6.60 8.76
C PHE A 158 17.34 5.64 7.62
N VAL A 159 16.53 4.61 7.43
CA VAL A 159 16.72 3.65 6.35
C VAL A 159 16.33 4.36 5.04
N PRO A 160 17.26 4.52 4.08
CA PRO A 160 16.93 5.16 2.82
C PRO A 160 15.82 4.39 2.09
N GLY A 161 14.99 5.13 1.34
CA GLY A 161 13.93 4.52 0.56
C GLY A 161 14.50 3.61 -0.53
N PRO A 162 13.87 2.46 -0.85
CA PRO A 162 14.40 1.57 -1.88
C PRO A 162 14.34 2.15 -3.30
N TRP A 163 13.44 3.12 -3.55
CA TRP A 163 13.20 3.68 -4.87
C TRP A 163 13.27 5.21 -4.85
N LEU A 164 13.57 5.79 -6.01
CA LEU A 164 13.63 7.23 -6.26
C LEU A 164 12.46 7.70 -7.13
N CYS A 165 12.11 8.98 -7.02
CA CYS A 165 11.22 9.62 -7.97
C CYS A 165 12.00 9.92 -9.28
N PRO A 166 11.47 9.57 -10.47
CA PRO A 166 12.17 9.80 -11.74
C PRO A 166 12.27 11.28 -12.11
N VAL A 167 11.36 12.12 -11.60
CA VAL A 167 11.36 13.58 -11.82
C VAL A 167 12.18 14.28 -10.74
N ASP A 168 11.87 14.00 -9.47
CA ASP A 168 12.57 14.56 -8.31
C ASP A 168 13.59 13.56 -7.77
N ARG A 169 14.79 13.48 -8.34
CA ARG A 169 15.81 12.49 -7.93
C ARG A 169 16.26 12.61 -6.46
N ALA A 170 16.00 13.74 -5.81
CA ALA A 170 16.27 13.97 -4.39
C ALA A 170 15.20 13.35 -3.46
N VAL A 171 14.06 12.92 -4.01
CA VAL A 171 12.94 12.37 -3.24
C VAL A 171 12.92 10.86 -3.34
N GLU A 172 12.99 10.20 -2.19
CA GLU A 172 13.00 8.74 -2.05
C GLU A 172 11.67 8.21 -1.52
N THR A 173 11.42 6.91 -1.71
CA THR A 173 10.28 6.19 -1.10
C THR A 173 10.54 5.85 0.38
N ASN A 174 10.80 6.88 1.18
CA ASN A 174 11.09 6.80 2.61
C ASN A 174 9.84 6.97 3.51
N GLY A 175 8.64 7.00 2.91
CA GLY A 175 7.37 7.21 3.62
C GLY A 175 7.07 8.66 4.00
N GLN A 176 7.97 9.61 3.78
CA GLN A 176 7.71 11.05 4.03
C GLN A 176 6.79 11.67 2.98
N HIS A 177 6.92 11.21 1.72
CA HIS A 177 6.13 11.69 0.61
C HIS A 177 5.24 10.59 0.03
N PRO A 178 3.97 10.89 -0.30
CA PRO A 178 3.12 9.95 -1.01
C PRO A 178 3.54 9.84 -2.48
N PHE A 179 3.43 8.63 -3.02
CA PHE A 179 3.74 8.32 -4.40
C PHE A 179 2.48 7.83 -5.13
N VAL A 180 2.47 8.04 -6.44
CA VAL A 180 1.42 7.56 -7.35
C VAL A 180 2.05 6.78 -8.50
N ALA A 181 1.35 5.74 -8.94
CA ALA A 181 1.65 5.00 -10.14
C ALA A 181 0.68 5.42 -11.26
N LEU A 182 1.21 5.64 -12.46
CA LEU A 182 0.46 6.11 -13.61
C LEU A 182 0.07 4.93 -14.52
N ARG A 183 -1.18 4.89 -14.97
CA ARG A 183 -1.64 3.93 -16.00
C ARG A 183 -1.89 4.67 -17.32
N PRO A 184 -1.51 4.09 -18.47
CA PRO A 184 -1.00 2.72 -18.66
C PRO A 184 0.52 2.56 -18.50
N CYS A 185 1.30 3.65 -18.40
CA CYS A 185 2.75 3.60 -18.52
C CYS A 185 3.53 2.98 -17.34
N GLY A 186 2.91 2.81 -16.17
CA GLY A 186 3.50 2.16 -15.01
C GLY A 186 4.49 3.02 -14.20
N HIS A 187 4.85 4.23 -14.65
CA HIS A 187 5.81 5.08 -13.94
C HIS A 187 5.30 5.46 -12.55
N VAL A 188 6.18 5.34 -11.55
CA VAL A 188 5.92 5.74 -10.18
C VAL A 188 6.62 7.06 -9.90
N MET A 189 5.90 8.04 -9.34
CA MET A 189 6.44 9.36 -9.02
C MET A 189 5.74 9.98 -7.81
N ARG A 190 6.30 11.08 -7.30
CA ARG A 190 5.72 11.83 -6.19
C ARG A 190 4.33 12.36 -6.54
N GLU A 191 3.39 12.24 -5.62
CA GLU A 191 1.99 12.66 -5.85
C GLU A 191 1.88 14.16 -6.19
N GLN A 192 2.71 15.00 -5.57
CA GLN A 192 2.72 16.43 -5.83
C GLN A 192 3.08 16.74 -7.30
N VAL A 193 4.09 16.09 -7.85
CA VAL A 193 4.50 16.25 -9.26
C VAL A 193 3.35 15.87 -10.18
N ALA A 194 2.71 14.72 -9.95
CA ALA A 194 1.57 14.28 -10.74
C ALA A 194 0.37 15.25 -10.64
N ARG A 195 0.12 15.84 -9.46
CA ARG A 195 -0.93 16.85 -9.27
C ARG A 195 -0.62 18.16 -10.00
N GLU A 196 0.64 18.59 -10.01
CA GLU A 196 1.09 19.77 -10.73
C GLU A 196 0.96 19.60 -12.24
N CYS A 197 1.44 18.46 -12.78
CA CYS A 197 1.25 18.12 -14.20
C CYS A 197 -0.25 18.05 -14.58
N ALA A 198 -1.08 17.43 -13.74
CA ALA A 198 -2.52 17.36 -13.97
C ALA A 198 -3.21 18.74 -13.91
N ARG A 199 -2.70 19.67 -13.10
CA ARG A 199 -3.22 21.05 -13.01
C ARG A 199 -2.84 21.87 -14.23
N ALA A 200 -1.59 21.77 -14.71
CA ALA A 200 -1.12 22.49 -15.88
C ALA A 200 -1.96 22.19 -17.14
N VAL A 201 -2.52 20.98 -17.26
CA VAL A 201 -3.35 20.58 -18.41
C VAL A 201 -4.82 21.01 -18.29
N LYS A 202 -5.32 21.35 -17.09
CA LYS A 202 -6.71 21.83 -16.92
C LYS A 202 -6.99 23.16 -17.64
N GLU A 203 -5.96 23.86 -18.10
CA GLU A 203 -6.06 25.08 -18.90
C GLU A 203 -6.18 24.83 -20.42
N ALA A 204 -6.13 23.57 -20.87
CA ALA A 204 -6.30 23.18 -22.28
C ALA A 204 -7.62 22.42 -22.51
N PRO A 205 -8.40 22.73 -23.57
CA PRO A 205 -9.68 22.10 -23.79
C PRO A 205 -9.53 20.81 -24.63
N HIS A 206 -10.33 19.82 -24.25
CA HIS A 206 -10.79 18.65 -25.02
C HIS A 206 -10.06 17.31 -24.86
N GLY A 207 -10.88 16.28 -24.61
CA GLY A 207 -10.53 14.87 -24.72
C GLY A 207 -11.50 13.95 -23.99
N ARG A 208 -12.70 13.71 -24.54
CA ARG A 208 -13.60 12.64 -24.07
C ARG A 208 -13.15 11.30 -24.67
N VAL A 209 -12.68 10.34 -23.87
CA VAL A 209 -12.72 8.91 -24.23
C VAL A 209 -12.73 8.03 -22.97
N GLY A 210 -13.51 6.94 -23.04
CA GLY A 210 -13.25 5.64 -22.39
C GLY A 210 -13.67 5.50 -20.93
N ALA A 211 -14.59 4.58 -20.65
CA ALA A 211 -14.89 4.13 -19.29
C ALA A 211 -13.62 3.49 -18.68
N SER A 212 -12.91 4.23 -17.83
CA SER A 212 -11.80 3.67 -17.08
C SER A 212 -12.34 2.68 -16.06
N ASP A 213 -11.86 1.44 -16.10
CA ASP A 213 -12.26 0.37 -15.15
C ASP A 213 -11.70 0.57 -13.72
N GLY A 214 -11.16 1.75 -13.39
CA GLY A 214 -10.45 2.01 -12.13
C GLY A 214 -10.74 3.38 -11.52
N VAL A 215 -10.56 3.46 -10.20
CA VAL A 215 -10.69 4.69 -9.40
C VAL A 215 -9.38 5.47 -9.46
N SER A 216 -9.38 6.67 -10.02
CA SER A 216 -8.24 7.58 -10.00
C SER A 216 -8.17 8.33 -8.67
N THR A 217 -7.00 8.36 -8.03
CA THR A 217 -6.79 9.14 -6.80
C THR A 217 -6.59 10.63 -7.06
N ILE A 218 -6.15 11.02 -8.26
CA ILE A 218 -6.03 12.42 -8.67
C ILE A 218 -7.18 12.72 -9.64
N GLU A 219 -8.10 13.59 -9.24
CA GLU A 219 -9.22 14.03 -10.06
C GLU A 219 -8.76 15.11 -11.07
N GLY A 220 -8.80 14.78 -12.37
CA GLY A 220 -8.39 15.73 -13.41
C GLY A 220 -8.50 15.21 -14.83
N ALA A 221 -8.31 16.14 -15.78
CA ALA A 221 -8.24 15.85 -17.20
C ALA A 221 -7.05 14.94 -17.51
N ARG A 222 -7.13 14.22 -18.65
CA ARG A 222 -6.02 13.41 -19.18
C ARG A 222 -4.80 14.31 -19.35
N TRP A 223 -3.67 13.91 -18.76
CA TRP A 223 -2.40 14.64 -18.81
C TRP A 223 -1.27 13.70 -19.25
N GLY A 224 -0.17 14.23 -19.78
CA GLY A 224 0.95 13.42 -20.26
C GLY A 224 1.93 13.06 -19.13
N CYS A 225 2.39 11.82 -19.08
CA CYS A 225 3.44 11.41 -18.15
C CYS A 225 4.73 12.21 -18.41
N PRO A 226 5.37 12.84 -17.41
CA PRO A 226 6.57 13.66 -17.60
C PRO A 226 7.80 12.84 -18.02
N VAL A 227 7.78 11.53 -17.83
CA VAL A 227 8.93 10.64 -18.14
C VAL A 227 8.88 10.11 -19.58
N CYS A 228 7.69 9.76 -20.07
CA CYS A 228 7.52 9.08 -21.36
C CYS A 228 6.49 9.72 -22.29
N SER A 229 5.90 10.84 -21.89
CA SER A 229 4.87 11.60 -22.61
C SER A 229 3.57 10.85 -22.94
N MET A 230 3.43 9.58 -22.50
CA MET A 230 2.20 8.81 -22.68
C MET A 230 1.01 9.44 -21.93
N PRO A 231 -0.21 9.39 -22.51
CA PRO A 231 -1.40 9.91 -21.85
C PRO A 231 -1.74 9.08 -20.61
N VAL A 232 -1.89 9.76 -19.48
CA VAL A 232 -2.28 9.17 -18.20
C VAL A 232 -3.81 9.09 -18.15
N GLU A 233 -4.31 7.87 -17.96
CA GLU A 233 -5.74 7.61 -17.83
C GLU A 233 -6.17 7.48 -16.37
N VAL A 234 -5.36 6.79 -15.56
CA VAL A 234 -5.66 6.52 -14.14
C VAL A 234 -4.39 6.69 -13.32
N THR A 235 -4.49 7.48 -12.26
CA THR A 235 -3.45 7.62 -11.23
C THR A 235 -3.84 6.79 -10.01
N VAL A 236 -2.97 5.88 -9.57
CA VAL A 236 -3.21 5.07 -8.37
C VAL A 236 -2.22 5.52 -7.30
N ARG A 237 -2.72 6.01 -6.16
CA ARG A 237 -1.85 6.31 -5.01
C ARG A 237 -1.32 5.02 -4.40
N LEU A 238 -0.01 4.94 -4.22
CA LEU A 238 0.66 3.82 -3.58
C LEU A 238 0.57 3.96 -2.06
N PHE A 239 0.27 2.86 -1.39
CA PHE A 239 0.13 2.77 0.07
C PHE A 239 -0.71 3.89 0.70
N PRO A 240 -1.96 4.10 0.24
CA PRO A 240 -2.83 5.10 0.85
C PRO A 240 -3.15 4.73 2.32
N PRO A 241 -3.51 5.71 3.17
CA PRO A 241 -3.94 5.43 4.53
C PRO A 241 -5.12 4.46 4.54
N ALA A 242 -5.28 3.69 5.62
CA ALA A 242 -6.28 2.62 5.72
C ALA A 242 -7.71 3.08 5.33
N ALA A 243 -8.12 4.27 5.77
CA ALA A 243 -9.42 4.85 5.45
C ALA A 243 -9.64 5.07 3.93
N GLU A 244 -8.63 5.60 3.23
CA GLU A 244 -8.69 5.79 1.77
C GLU A 244 -8.64 4.45 1.04
N ALA A 245 -7.78 3.52 1.48
CA ALA A 245 -7.69 2.18 0.91
C ALA A 245 -9.03 1.43 0.99
N GLU A 246 -9.73 1.53 2.12
CA GLU A 246 -11.06 0.95 2.29
C GLU A 246 -12.13 1.61 1.41
N ALA A 247 -12.07 2.94 1.24
CA ALA A 247 -12.97 3.64 0.33
C ALA A 247 -12.80 3.16 -1.10
N VAL A 248 -11.55 3.01 -1.56
CA VAL A 248 -11.25 2.45 -2.90
C VAL A 248 -11.72 1.00 -3.00
N ARG A 249 -11.49 0.17 -1.98
CA ARG A 249 -12.01 -1.23 -1.93
C ARG A 249 -13.52 -1.29 -2.09
N LYS A 250 -14.26 -0.46 -1.33
CA LYS A 250 -15.73 -0.39 -1.39
C LYS A 250 -16.22 0.05 -2.76
N SER A 251 -15.56 1.05 -3.36
CA SER A 251 -15.89 1.54 -4.70
C SER A 251 -15.67 0.46 -5.77
N LEU A 252 -14.52 -0.22 -5.74
CA LEU A 252 -14.24 -1.33 -6.67
C LEU A 252 -15.23 -2.48 -6.52
N LYS A 253 -15.61 -2.85 -5.29
CA LYS A 253 -16.62 -3.88 -5.06
C LYS A 253 -17.98 -3.47 -5.65
N LYS A 254 -18.42 -2.24 -5.38
CA LYS A 254 -19.67 -1.70 -5.95
C LYS A 254 -19.68 -1.73 -7.48
N GLN A 255 -18.62 -1.26 -8.13
CA GLN A 255 -18.50 -1.31 -9.59
C GLN A 255 -18.57 -2.73 -10.15
N ARG A 256 -18.02 -3.71 -9.42
CA ARG A 256 -18.06 -5.12 -9.82
C ARG A 256 -19.46 -5.71 -9.67
N ASP A 257 -20.13 -5.44 -8.56
CA ASP A 257 -21.49 -5.90 -8.30
C ASP A 257 -22.47 -5.31 -9.34
N GLU A 258 -22.31 -4.03 -9.68
CA GLU A 258 -23.07 -3.37 -10.75
C GLU A 258 -22.81 -3.99 -12.14
N LYS A 259 -21.55 -4.30 -12.47
CA LYS A 259 -21.20 -4.97 -13.73
C LYS A 259 -21.77 -6.39 -13.79
N ALA A 260 -21.69 -7.14 -12.70
CA ALA A 260 -22.24 -8.49 -12.60
C ALA A 260 -23.76 -8.48 -12.75
N ALA A 261 -24.46 -7.57 -12.07
CA ALA A 261 -25.91 -7.41 -12.18
C ALA A 261 -26.33 -7.04 -13.62
N ARG A 262 -25.59 -6.15 -14.29
CA ARG A 262 -25.83 -5.82 -15.71
C ARG A 262 -25.62 -7.01 -16.64
N GLN A 263 -24.60 -7.83 -16.39
CA GLN A 263 -24.32 -9.04 -17.18
C GLN A 263 -25.40 -10.11 -16.99
N GLN A 264 -25.84 -10.35 -15.75
CA GLN A 264 -26.93 -11.28 -15.45
C GLN A 264 -28.25 -10.84 -16.11
N LYS A 265 -28.58 -9.55 -16.05
CA LYS A 265 -29.77 -9.02 -16.74
C LYS A 265 -29.70 -9.19 -18.26
N LYS A 266 -28.50 -9.05 -18.85
CA LYS A 266 -28.29 -9.27 -20.28
C LYS A 266 -28.39 -10.75 -20.67
N GLN A 267 -27.90 -11.67 -19.82
CA GLN A 267 -28.03 -13.11 -20.04
C GLN A 267 -29.48 -13.57 -19.94
N LYS A 268 -30.23 -13.09 -18.93
CA LYS A 268 -31.66 -13.43 -18.78
C LYS A 268 -32.48 -13.03 -20.00
N ARG A 269 -32.31 -11.79 -20.50
CA ARG A 269 -32.99 -11.33 -21.73
C ARG A 269 -32.68 -12.19 -22.95
N LYS A 270 -31.42 -12.61 -23.11
CA LYS A 270 -31.01 -13.49 -24.22
C LYS A 270 -31.61 -14.89 -24.15
N LEU A 271 -31.88 -15.40 -22.95
CA LEU A 271 -32.55 -16.69 -22.76
C LEU A 271 -34.05 -16.59 -23.07
N GLU A 272 -34.67 -15.46 -22.71
CA GLU A 272 -36.09 -15.19 -23.01
C GLU A 272 -36.33 -14.97 -24.52
N ASP A 273 -35.45 -14.25 -25.23
CA ASP A 273 -35.55 -14.04 -26.69
C ASP A 273 -35.17 -15.27 -27.54
N GLY A 274 -34.65 -16.34 -26.93
CA GLY A 274 -34.15 -17.53 -27.62
C GLY A 274 -35.13 -18.70 -27.73
N ASP A 275 -36.30 -18.60 -27.10
CA ASP A 275 -37.29 -19.69 -26.96
C ASP A 275 -38.46 -19.59 -27.97
N ASP A 276 -38.58 -18.50 -28.74
CA ASP A 276 -39.63 -18.29 -29.75
C ASP A 276 -39.31 -18.90 -31.14
N GLY A 277 -38.40 -19.89 -31.22
CA GLY A 277 -37.80 -20.35 -32.48
C GLY A 277 -38.09 -21.79 -32.92
N VAL A 278 -38.89 -22.58 -32.20
CA VAL A 278 -39.19 -23.97 -32.58
C VAL A 278 -40.69 -24.26 -32.44
N GLU A 279 -41.51 -23.70 -33.35
CA GLU A 279 -42.84 -24.23 -33.66
C GLU A 279 -42.79 -24.98 -35.00
N GLU A 280 -42.80 -26.31 -34.88
CA GLU A 280 -43.55 -27.30 -35.66
C GLU A 280 -43.75 -27.04 -37.17
N GLY A 281 -42.97 -27.78 -37.98
CA GLY A 281 -43.36 -28.12 -39.35
C GLY A 281 -43.91 -29.56 -39.38
N PRO A 282 -45.15 -29.79 -39.84
CA PRO A 282 -45.76 -31.12 -39.94
C PRO A 282 -45.13 -32.01 -41.02
#